data_AF-A0A1Z8MUB9-F1
#
_entry.id   AF-A0A1Z8MUB9-F1
#
_cell.length_a   1.000
_cell.length_b   1.000
_cell.length_c   1.000
_cell.angle_alpha   90.00
_cell.angle_beta   90.00
_cell.angle_gamma   90.00
#
_symmetry.space_group_name_H-M   'P 1'
#
loop_
_entity.id
_entity.type
_entity.pdbx_description
1 polymer ?
#
loop_
_entity_poly.entity_id
_entity_poly.type
_entity_poly.pdbx_seq_one_letter_code
_entity_poly.pdbx_strand_id
1 'polypeptide(L)'
;MARKKRKRTKRQKSLDPSADQINNLINLYHSDQMSHVEQVCRQLLPTYSQSLIVLNLLGAALQKQGQLQQAVQVFNQVIQMQPDLAEVYINRGAVLTELGQLEEAIDSYGRAIQLKPDDAPAHYNRHALLLNPNDLIPAIKCMEKAIDIDPINTQFHFMLGVLWDYLGDIPEATTHFDIVENGASLDRARLDAWCYIKSVNKKVPAIIGSNIHAFKIGIDAAVVDGLVLEFGVRFGTSIRQISALVDQHVYGFDSFQGLPESWHNEPKGSYSTKGIIPSVPQNVILHPGWFEETLPGFVKRHPEPVRFMNIDCDIYSSTKTVLEFFAKQIIPGTVIVFDEYIGNEYWREDEFKAFQEAVLKYGWKYEYLCFSFMTKQVVVRIIEDS
;
A
#
# COMPACT_ATOMS: atom_id res chain seq x y z
N MET A 1 -63.38 -8.37 -40.18
CA MET A 1 -61.94 -8.09 -40.09
C MET A 1 -61.62 -7.47 -38.72
N ALA A 2 -61.14 -8.26 -37.75
CA ALA A 2 -60.72 -7.75 -36.44
C ALA A 2 -59.19 -7.75 -36.37
N ARG A 3 -58.58 -6.56 -36.39
CA ARG A 3 -57.13 -6.33 -36.36
C ARG A 3 -56.65 -6.52 -34.91
N LYS A 4 -56.08 -7.69 -34.58
CA LYS A 4 -55.39 -7.93 -33.29
C LYS A 4 -54.17 -7.00 -33.20
N LYS A 5 -54.25 -5.96 -32.35
CA LYS A 5 -53.10 -5.16 -31.93
C LYS A 5 -52.15 -6.05 -31.11
N ARG A 6 -51.03 -6.47 -31.71
CA ARG A 6 -49.89 -7.06 -30.99
C ARG A 6 -49.31 -5.99 -30.05
N LYS A 7 -49.51 -6.15 -28.74
CA LYS A 7 -48.72 -5.44 -27.72
C LYS A 7 -47.26 -5.87 -27.88
N ARG A 8 -46.39 -4.97 -28.34
CA ARG A 8 -44.94 -5.12 -28.25
C ARG A 8 -44.56 -5.04 -26.76
N THR A 9 -44.35 -6.19 -26.14
CA THR A 9 -43.60 -6.28 -24.88
C THR A 9 -42.19 -5.73 -25.15
N LYS A 10 -41.84 -4.59 -24.57
CA LYS A 10 -40.43 -4.18 -24.47
C LYS A 10 -39.72 -5.28 -23.69
N ARG A 11 -38.85 -6.06 -24.35
CA ARG A 11 -37.91 -6.94 -23.65
C ARG A 11 -37.12 -6.05 -22.69
N GLN A 12 -37.31 -6.23 -21.39
CA GLN A 12 -36.40 -5.69 -20.38
C GLN A 12 -35.02 -6.23 -20.76
N LYS A 13 -34.07 -5.35 -21.11
CA LYS A 13 -32.69 -5.80 -21.28
C LYS A 13 -32.23 -6.32 -19.92
N SER A 14 -31.59 -7.49 -19.91
CA SER A 14 -30.96 -8.01 -18.69
C SER A 14 -30.04 -6.93 -18.12
N LEU A 15 -30.11 -6.71 -16.81
CA LEU A 15 -29.20 -5.77 -16.13
C LEU A 15 -27.79 -6.34 -16.10
N ASP A 16 -27.67 -7.67 -15.97
CA ASP A 16 -26.40 -8.38 -15.85
C ASP A 16 -26.08 -9.25 -17.07
N PRO A 17 -24.78 -9.49 -17.34
CA PRO A 17 -24.31 -10.48 -18.29
C PRO A 17 -24.76 -11.91 -17.95
N SER A 18 -24.55 -12.86 -18.87
CA SER A 18 -24.80 -14.27 -18.55
C SER A 18 -23.85 -14.78 -17.45
N ALA A 19 -24.24 -15.85 -16.75
CA ALA A 19 -23.40 -16.48 -15.74
C ALA A 19 -22.01 -16.87 -16.30
N ASP A 20 -21.96 -17.36 -17.54
CA ASP A 20 -20.69 -17.70 -18.21
C ASP A 20 -19.79 -16.48 -18.40
N GLN A 21 -20.36 -15.32 -18.74
CA GLN A 21 -19.60 -14.07 -18.90
C GLN A 21 -19.06 -13.57 -17.56
N ILE A 22 -19.84 -13.69 -16.49
CA ILE A 22 -19.43 -13.32 -15.12
C ILE A 22 -18.34 -14.29 -14.62
N ASN A 23 -18.53 -15.60 -14.79
CA ASN A 23 -17.54 -16.59 -14.40
C ASN A 23 -16.21 -16.41 -15.15
N ASN A 24 -16.26 -16.04 -16.43
CA ASN A 24 -15.05 -15.70 -17.18
C ASN A 24 -14.31 -14.49 -16.57
N LEU A 25 -15.04 -13.42 -16.21
CA LEU A 25 -14.42 -12.26 -15.54
C LEU A 25 -13.80 -12.65 -14.19
N ILE A 26 -14.50 -13.44 -13.39
CA ILE A 26 -14.02 -13.93 -12.09
C ILE A 26 -12.76 -14.78 -12.26
N ASN A 27 -12.71 -15.66 -13.26
CA ASN A 27 -11.53 -16.48 -13.55
C ASN A 27 -10.33 -15.63 -13.99
N LEU A 28 -10.56 -14.62 -14.85
CA LEU A 28 -9.53 -13.67 -15.25
C LEU A 28 -9.01 -12.88 -14.04
N TYR A 29 -9.92 -12.46 -13.15
CA TYR A 29 -9.57 -11.75 -11.92
C TYR A 29 -8.73 -12.62 -10.97
N HIS A 30 -9.13 -13.88 -10.74
CA HIS A 30 -8.36 -14.81 -9.92
C HIS A 30 -7.02 -15.22 -10.55
N SER A 31 -6.90 -15.15 -11.88
CA SER A 31 -5.65 -15.39 -12.60
C SER A 31 -4.76 -14.13 -12.71
N ASP A 32 -5.09 -13.07 -11.96
CA ASP A 32 -4.42 -11.76 -11.93
C ASP A 32 -4.29 -11.07 -13.32
N GLN A 33 -5.20 -11.39 -14.25
CA GLN A 33 -5.20 -10.84 -15.61
C GLN A 33 -5.98 -9.52 -15.70
N MET A 34 -5.60 -8.53 -14.89
CA MET A 34 -6.38 -7.31 -14.67
C MET A 34 -6.66 -6.50 -15.94
N SER A 35 -5.69 -6.43 -16.87
CA SER A 35 -5.90 -5.74 -18.15
C SER A 35 -6.97 -6.44 -19.02
N HIS A 36 -7.06 -7.77 -18.97
CA HIS A 36 -8.13 -8.50 -19.65
C HIS A 36 -9.48 -8.33 -18.93
N VAL A 37 -9.49 -8.31 -17.60
CA VAL A 37 -10.71 -7.99 -16.81
C VAL A 37 -11.24 -6.63 -17.21
N GLU A 38 -10.38 -5.61 -17.24
CA GLU A 38 -10.74 -4.25 -17.66
C GLU A 38 -11.30 -4.24 -19.09
N GLN A 39 -10.61 -4.88 -20.04
CA GLN A 39 -11.04 -4.92 -21.44
C GLN A 39 -12.44 -5.55 -21.58
N VAL A 40 -12.66 -6.71 -20.94
CA VAL A 40 -13.95 -7.41 -21.00
C VAL A 40 -15.05 -6.59 -20.31
N CYS A 41 -14.77 -5.97 -19.17
CA CYS A 41 -15.74 -5.09 -18.51
C CYS A 41 -16.15 -3.92 -19.43
N ARG A 42 -15.18 -3.25 -20.07
CA ARG A 42 -15.46 -2.14 -21.00
C ARG A 42 -16.25 -2.58 -22.24
N GLN A 43 -16.12 -3.83 -22.68
CA GLN A 43 -16.94 -4.39 -23.76
C GLN A 43 -18.39 -4.70 -23.34
N LEU A 44 -18.59 -5.08 -22.07
CA LEU A 44 -19.91 -5.44 -21.54
C LEU A 44 -20.74 -4.22 -21.15
N LEU A 45 -20.12 -3.18 -20.60
CA LEU A 45 -20.81 -1.98 -20.09
C LEU A 45 -21.71 -1.23 -21.10
N PRO A 46 -21.42 -1.17 -22.41
CA PRO A 46 -22.36 -0.61 -23.38
C PRO A 46 -23.71 -1.34 -23.44
N THR A 47 -23.71 -2.64 -23.13
CA THR A 47 -24.94 -3.47 -23.10
C THR A 47 -25.54 -3.52 -21.70
N TYR A 48 -24.69 -3.60 -20.68
CA TYR A 48 -25.01 -3.81 -19.27
C TYR A 48 -24.57 -2.63 -18.41
N SER A 49 -24.99 -1.41 -18.78
CA SER A 49 -24.47 -0.15 -18.23
C SER A 49 -24.77 0.07 -16.74
N GLN A 50 -25.64 -0.76 -16.17
CA GLN A 50 -26.04 -0.72 -14.76
C GLN A 50 -25.69 -2.02 -14.02
N SER A 51 -24.88 -2.91 -14.62
CA SER A 51 -24.43 -4.12 -13.94
C SER A 51 -23.43 -3.76 -12.85
N LEU A 52 -23.87 -3.84 -11.59
CA LEU A 52 -23.04 -3.54 -10.43
C LEU A 52 -21.87 -4.52 -10.32
N ILE A 53 -22.06 -5.78 -10.71
CA ILE A 53 -21.00 -6.80 -10.73
C ILE A 53 -19.89 -6.39 -11.71
N VAL A 54 -20.24 -6.00 -12.93
CA VAL A 54 -19.26 -5.58 -13.94
C VAL A 54 -18.53 -4.30 -13.52
N LEU A 55 -19.24 -3.35 -12.93
CA LEU A 55 -18.63 -2.11 -12.44
C LEU A 55 -17.72 -2.34 -11.24
N ASN A 56 -18.12 -3.19 -10.28
CA ASN A 56 -17.27 -3.55 -9.15
C ASN A 56 -15.99 -4.24 -9.61
N LEU A 57 -16.08 -5.18 -10.54
CA LEU A 57 -14.92 -5.85 -11.13
C LEU A 57 -14.03 -4.88 -11.93
N LEU A 58 -14.62 -3.93 -12.65
CA LEU A 58 -13.86 -2.87 -13.33
C LEU A 58 -13.12 -2.00 -12.32
N GLY A 59 -13.78 -1.54 -11.25
CA GLY A 59 -13.16 -0.73 -10.20
C GLY A 59 -11.99 -1.45 -9.54
N ALA A 60 -12.17 -2.72 -9.18
CA ALA A 60 -11.12 -3.55 -8.59
C ALA A 60 -9.95 -3.80 -9.56
N ALA A 61 -10.23 -4.05 -10.85
CA ALA A 61 -9.18 -4.21 -11.87
C ALA A 61 -8.41 -2.91 -12.12
N LEU A 62 -9.08 -1.76 -12.07
CA LEU A 62 -8.44 -0.45 -12.19
C LEU A 62 -7.56 -0.15 -10.97
N GLN A 63 -8.02 -0.47 -9.77
CA GLN A 63 -7.23 -0.36 -8.53
C GLN A 63 -5.95 -1.19 -8.62
N LYS A 64 -6.06 -2.48 -8.94
CA LYS A 64 -4.90 -3.37 -9.08
C LYS A 64 -3.90 -2.96 -10.17
N GLN A 65 -4.32 -2.15 -11.13
CA GLN A 65 -3.46 -1.58 -12.18
C GLN A 65 -2.95 -0.18 -11.85
N GLY A 66 -3.15 0.31 -10.62
CA GLY A 66 -2.75 1.65 -10.19
C GLY A 66 -3.53 2.80 -10.85
N GLN A 67 -4.62 2.51 -11.57
CA GLN A 67 -5.51 3.50 -12.18
C GLN A 67 -6.53 4.04 -11.17
N LEU A 68 -6.02 4.49 -10.02
CA LEU A 68 -6.81 4.73 -8.81
C LEU A 68 -7.91 5.78 -9.00
N GLN A 69 -7.62 6.90 -9.69
CA GLN A 69 -8.62 7.93 -9.96
C GLN A 69 -9.80 7.41 -10.81
N GLN A 70 -9.54 6.53 -11.78
CA GLN A 70 -10.61 5.91 -12.56
C GLN A 70 -11.40 4.91 -11.71
N ALA A 71 -10.74 4.16 -10.81
CA ALA A 71 -11.42 3.27 -9.88
C ALA A 71 -12.39 4.04 -8.95
N VAL A 72 -11.96 5.19 -8.40
CA VAL A 72 -12.85 6.08 -7.63
C VAL A 72 -14.07 6.52 -8.44
N GLN A 73 -13.88 6.93 -9.70
CA GLN A 73 -14.99 7.31 -10.57
C GLN A 73 -15.98 6.17 -10.80
N VAL A 74 -15.49 4.95 -11.02
CA VAL A 74 -16.32 3.76 -11.19
C VAL A 74 -17.12 3.44 -9.92
N PHE A 75 -16.47 3.49 -8.75
CA PHE A 75 -17.17 3.27 -7.48
C PHE A 75 -18.19 4.37 -7.18
N ASN A 76 -17.91 5.62 -7.53
CA ASN A 76 -18.88 6.73 -7.45
C ASN A 76 -20.12 6.48 -8.34
N GLN A 77 -19.94 5.89 -9.52
CA GLN A 77 -21.08 5.49 -10.36
C GLN A 77 -21.93 4.41 -9.67
N VAL A 78 -21.29 3.38 -9.10
CA VAL A 78 -21.98 2.31 -8.34
C VAL A 78 -22.78 2.91 -7.19
N ILE A 79 -22.22 3.86 -6.43
CA ILE A 79 -22.91 4.54 -5.32
C ILE A 79 -24.11 5.35 -5.79
N GLN A 80 -24.00 6.04 -6.92
CA GLN A 80 -25.12 6.79 -7.50
C GLN A 80 -26.28 5.86 -7.90
N MET A 81 -25.99 4.63 -8.33
CA MET A 81 -27.01 3.64 -8.68
C MET A 81 -27.58 2.93 -7.45
N GLN A 82 -26.71 2.59 -6.49
CA GLN A 82 -27.08 1.88 -5.27
C GLN A 82 -26.32 2.45 -4.05
N PRO A 83 -26.90 3.46 -3.36
CA PRO A 83 -26.21 4.16 -2.26
C PRO A 83 -26.17 3.39 -0.94
N ASP A 84 -26.88 2.25 -0.83
CA ASP A 84 -26.97 1.39 0.35
C ASP A 84 -26.09 0.13 0.26
N LEU A 85 -25.29 -0.01 -0.79
CA LEU A 85 -24.35 -1.12 -0.95
C LEU A 85 -23.09 -0.89 -0.12
N ALA A 86 -22.93 -1.52 1.05
CA ALA A 86 -21.76 -1.28 1.92
C ALA A 86 -20.41 -1.57 1.25
N GLU A 87 -20.30 -2.64 0.46
CA GLU A 87 -19.07 -3.12 -0.18
C GLU A 87 -18.41 -2.04 -1.07
N VAL A 88 -19.19 -1.25 -1.81
CA VAL A 88 -18.62 -0.22 -2.67
C VAL A 88 -17.94 0.90 -1.88
N TYR A 89 -18.41 1.19 -0.67
CA TYR A 89 -17.79 2.17 0.21
C TYR A 89 -16.48 1.65 0.79
N ILE A 90 -16.38 0.34 1.07
CA ILE A 90 -15.12 -0.31 1.46
C ILE A 90 -14.11 -0.20 0.32
N ASN A 91 -14.49 -0.59 -0.89
CA ASN A 91 -13.61 -0.55 -2.05
C ASN A 91 -13.18 0.88 -2.40
N ARG A 92 -14.12 1.85 -2.34
CA ARG A 92 -13.78 3.26 -2.51
C ARG A 92 -12.81 3.75 -1.44
N GLY A 93 -13.04 3.39 -0.18
CA GLY A 93 -12.14 3.75 0.93
C GLY A 93 -10.72 3.21 0.73
N ALA A 94 -10.59 1.98 0.22
CA ALA A 94 -9.29 1.38 -0.07
C ALA A 94 -8.53 2.16 -1.15
N VAL A 95 -9.20 2.45 -2.26
CA VAL A 95 -8.59 3.25 -3.35
C VAL A 95 -8.23 4.67 -2.90
N LEU A 96 -9.09 5.30 -2.09
CA LEU A 96 -8.81 6.63 -1.53
C LEU A 96 -7.61 6.60 -0.56
N THR A 97 -7.45 5.52 0.21
CA THR A 97 -6.28 5.31 1.05
C THR A 97 -5.00 5.24 0.22
N GLU A 98 -5.00 4.44 -0.85
CA GLU A 98 -3.88 4.34 -1.79
C GLU A 98 -3.59 5.65 -2.54
N LEU A 99 -4.59 6.52 -2.71
CA LEU A 99 -4.42 7.87 -3.25
C LEU A 99 -3.86 8.88 -2.25
N GLY A 100 -3.80 8.53 -0.96
CA GLY A 100 -3.48 9.47 0.12
C GLY A 100 -4.63 10.41 0.51
N GLN A 101 -5.84 10.16 0.01
CA GLN A 101 -7.08 10.90 0.31
C GLN A 101 -7.73 10.36 1.59
N LEU A 102 -7.06 10.55 2.73
CA LEU A 102 -7.36 9.82 3.96
C LEU A 102 -8.68 10.24 4.61
N GLU A 103 -9.05 11.52 4.57
CA GLU A 103 -10.32 12.00 5.14
C GLU A 103 -11.51 11.38 4.40
N GLU A 104 -11.52 11.42 3.06
CA GLU A 104 -12.58 10.79 2.27
C GLU A 104 -12.58 9.27 2.42
N ALA A 105 -11.42 8.65 2.66
CA ALA A 105 -11.34 7.21 2.94
C ALA A 105 -11.99 6.85 4.28
N ILE A 106 -11.71 7.61 5.35
CA ILE A 106 -12.33 7.43 6.67
C ILE A 106 -13.85 7.56 6.58
N ASP A 107 -14.36 8.57 5.85
CA ASP A 107 -15.79 8.77 5.64
C ASP A 107 -16.41 7.62 4.85
N SER A 108 -15.69 7.11 3.85
CA SER A 108 -16.13 5.95 3.06
C SER A 108 -16.26 4.71 3.95
N TYR A 109 -15.24 4.37 4.74
CA TYR A 109 -15.34 3.25 5.68
C TYR A 109 -16.40 3.47 6.75
N GLY A 110 -16.54 4.69 7.27
CA GLY A 110 -17.59 5.05 8.21
C GLY A 110 -18.99 4.81 7.62
N ARG A 111 -19.21 5.14 6.35
CA ARG A 111 -20.48 4.87 5.67
C ARG A 111 -20.71 3.38 5.46
N ALA A 112 -19.68 2.61 5.11
CA ALA A 112 -19.75 1.15 5.03
C ALA A 112 -20.18 0.54 6.38
N ILE A 113 -19.55 0.95 7.49
CA ILE A 113 -19.87 0.48 8.84
C ILE A 113 -21.30 0.86 9.25
N GLN A 114 -21.79 2.03 8.87
CA GLN A 114 -23.19 2.42 9.13
C GLN A 114 -24.20 1.51 8.41
N LEU A 115 -23.89 1.12 7.16
CA LEU A 115 -24.74 0.27 6.35
C LEU A 115 -24.66 -1.20 6.79
N LYS A 116 -23.47 -1.65 7.20
CA LYS A 116 -23.18 -3.00 7.64
C LYS A 116 -22.23 -2.99 8.86
N PRO A 117 -22.77 -2.91 10.08
CA PRO A 117 -21.96 -2.79 11.30
C PRO A 117 -21.10 -4.00 11.64
N ASP A 118 -21.45 -5.17 11.08
CA ASP A 118 -20.83 -6.48 11.25
C ASP A 118 -19.84 -6.83 10.12
N ASP A 119 -19.21 -5.81 9.51
CA ASP A 119 -18.16 -5.99 8.50
C ASP A 119 -16.76 -5.79 9.12
N ALA A 120 -16.09 -6.89 9.48
CA ALA A 120 -14.77 -6.83 10.10
C ALA A 120 -13.71 -6.13 9.22
N PRO A 121 -13.61 -6.39 7.89
CA PRO A 121 -12.71 -5.66 7.01
C PRO A 121 -12.90 -4.14 7.02
N ALA A 122 -14.14 -3.65 7.10
CA ALA A 122 -14.39 -2.21 7.18
C ALA A 122 -13.83 -1.59 8.47
N HIS A 123 -13.99 -2.26 9.62
CA HIS A 123 -13.41 -1.82 10.89
C HIS A 123 -11.88 -1.89 10.86
N TYR A 124 -11.32 -2.98 10.33
CA TYR A 124 -9.88 -3.14 10.16
C TYR A 124 -9.30 -2.04 9.27
N ASN A 125 -9.85 -1.76 8.10
CA ASN A 125 -9.29 -0.70 7.25
C ASN A 125 -9.42 0.70 7.88
N ARG A 126 -10.54 0.94 8.59
CA ARG A 126 -10.74 2.21 9.30
C ARG A 126 -9.79 2.39 10.48
N HIS A 127 -9.41 1.33 11.19
CA HIS A 127 -8.49 1.45 12.34
C HIS A 127 -7.15 2.05 11.90
N ALA A 128 -6.60 1.61 10.76
CA ALA A 128 -5.36 2.12 10.19
C ALA A 128 -5.45 3.63 9.94
N LEU A 129 -6.61 4.04 9.42
CA LEU A 129 -7.15 5.41 9.32
C LEU A 129 -6.92 6.31 10.54
N LEU A 130 -7.12 5.68 11.69
CA LEU A 130 -7.27 6.33 12.99
C LEU A 130 -6.04 6.14 13.88
N LEU A 131 -4.96 5.57 13.35
CA LEU A 131 -3.69 5.47 14.06
C LEU A 131 -3.13 6.88 14.27
N ASN A 132 -3.27 7.35 15.51
CA ASN A 132 -2.69 8.58 16.00
C ASN A 132 -1.92 8.25 17.29
N PRO A 133 -0.59 8.40 17.32
CA PRO A 133 0.22 8.10 18.51
C PRO A 133 -0.21 8.84 19.79
N ASN A 134 -0.94 9.95 19.66
CA ASN A 134 -1.45 10.72 20.79
C ASN A 134 -2.86 10.29 21.25
N ASP A 135 -3.58 9.53 20.43
CA ASP A 135 -4.93 9.01 20.74
C ASP A 135 -5.21 7.74 19.93
N LEU A 136 -4.83 6.58 20.48
CA LEU A 136 -5.05 5.28 19.85
C LEU A 136 -6.43 4.68 20.16
N ILE A 137 -7.23 5.31 21.03
CA ILE A 137 -8.52 4.76 21.48
C ILE A 137 -9.51 4.56 20.32
N PRO A 138 -9.64 5.46 19.33
CA PRO A 138 -10.53 5.22 18.18
C PRO A 138 -10.10 4.01 17.34
N ALA A 139 -8.79 3.80 17.16
CA ALA A 139 -8.26 2.65 16.42
C ALA A 139 -8.48 1.34 17.18
N ILE A 140 -8.22 1.33 18.50
CA ILE A 140 -8.48 0.19 19.40
C ILE A 140 -9.95 -0.24 19.31
N LYS A 141 -10.90 0.69 19.41
CA LYS A 141 -12.34 0.37 19.30
C LYS A 141 -12.71 -0.28 17.97
N CYS A 142 -12.10 0.15 16.86
CA CYS A 142 -12.29 -0.50 15.57
C CYS A 142 -11.74 -1.93 15.60
N MET A 143 -10.57 -2.15 16.20
CA MET A 143 -9.97 -3.48 16.28
C MET A 143 -10.72 -4.42 17.22
N GLU A 144 -11.17 -3.96 18.38
CA GLU A 144 -12.08 -4.71 19.26
C GLU A 144 -13.32 -5.15 18.48
N LYS A 145 -13.92 -4.24 17.71
CA LYS A 145 -15.09 -4.57 16.91
C LYS A 145 -14.79 -5.58 15.79
N ALA A 146 -13.63 -5.50 15.16
CA ALA A 146 -13.20 -6.48 14.16
C ALA A 146 -13.03 -7.88 14.78
N ILE A 147 -12.44 -7.98 15.98
CA ILE A 147 -12.28 -9.23 16.72
C ILE A 147 -13.63 -9.78 17.21
N ASP A 148 -14.55 -8.93 17.68
CA ASP A 148 -15.91 -9.35 18.04
C ASP A 148 -16.64 -10.04 16.87
N ILE A 149 -16.38 -9.60 15.65
CA ILE A 149 -16.99 -10.14 14.42
C ILE A 149 -16.27 -11.40 13.95
N ASP A 150 -14.94 -11.40 13.95
CA ASP A 150 -14.08 -12.51 13.50
C ASP A 150 -12.96 -12.79 14.52
N PRO A 151 -13.25 -13.54 15.60
CA PRO A 151 -12.32 -13.76 16.71
C PRO A 151 -11.21 -14.78 16.41
N ILE A 152 -11.24 -15.43 15.24
CA ILE A 152 -10.22 -16.41 14.85
C ILE A 152 -9.09 -15.71 14.07
N ASN A 153 -9.33 -14.49 13.60
CA ASN A 153 -8.39 -13.77 12.76
C ASN A 153 -7.17 -13.27 13.54
N THR A 154 -6.08 -14.02 13.44
CA THR A 154 -4.82 -13.75 14.14
C THR A 154 -4.19 -12.41 13.76
N GLN A 155 -4.45 -11.87 12.56
CA GLN A 155 -4.01 -10.53 12.18
C GLN A 155 -4.66 -9.45 13.05
N PHE A 156 -5.94 -9.64 13.40
CA PHE A 156 -6.64 -8.69 14.27
C PHE A 156 -6.11 -8.73 15.69
N HIS A 157 -5.85 -9.93 16.22
CA HIS A 157 -5.19 -10.09 17.52
C HIS A 157 -3.79 -9.47 17.51
N PHE A 158 -2.98 -9.72 16.47
CA PHE A 158 -1.66 -9.10 16.33
C PHE A 158 -1.75 -7.57 16.42
N MET A 159 -2.61 -6.95 15.61
CA MET A 159 -2.73 -5.50 15.61
C MET A 159 -3.24 -4.96 16.96
N LEU A 160 -4.28 -5.55 17.56
CA LEU A 160 -4.79 -5.07 18.84
C LEU A 160 -3.76 -5.24 19.97
N GLY A 161 -3.01 -6.34 19.97
CA GLY A 161 -1.90 -6.56 20.89
C GLY A 161 -0.81 -5.50 20.76
N VAL A 162 -0.41 -5.15 19.52
CA VAL A 162 0.54 -4.05 19.26
C VAL A 162 0.02 -2.72 19.82
N LEU A 163 -1.27 -2.40 19.63
CA LEU A 163 -1.85 -1.14 20.12
C LEU A 163 -1.85 -1.03 21.64
N TRP A 164 -2.22 -2.11 22.35
CA TRP A 164 -2.19 -2.13 23.82
C TRP A 164 -0.75 -2.07 24.35
N ASP A 165 0.16 -2.82 23.74
CA ASP A 165 1.57 -2.80 24.13
C ASP A 165 2.23 -1.43 23.86
N TYR A 166 1.82 -0.75 22.78
CA TYR A 166 2.23 0.63 22.48
C TYR A 166 1.77 1.61 23.56
N LEU A 167 0.57 1.42 24.12
CA LEU A 167 0.06 2.20 25.26
C LEU A 167 0.68 1.80 26.61
N GLY A 168 1.47 0.72 26.65
CA GLY A 168 2.09 0.20 27.86
C GLY A 168 1.20 -0.75 28.67
N ASP A 169 0.06 -1.17 28.12
CA ASP A 169 -0.83 -2.15 28.76
C ASP A 169 -0.40 -3.57 28.41
N ILE A 170 0.64 -4.04 29.12
CA ILE A 170 1.30 -5.32 28.83
C ILE A 170 0.37 -6.54 29.06
N PRO A 171 -0.42 -6.64 30.15
CA PRO A 171 -1.28 -7.81 30.36
C PRO A 171 -2.31 -8.01 29.23
N GLU A 172 -2.94 -6.93 28.78
CA GLU A 172 -3.90 -6.92 27.69
C GLU A 172 -3.21 -7.33 26.38
N ALA A 173 -2.03 -6.77 26.10
CA ALA A 173 -1.25 -7.14 24.93
C ALA A 173 -0.84 -8.63 24.92
N THR A 174 -0.38 -9.16 26.06
CA THR A 174 0.06 -10.56 26.18
C THR A 174 -1.07 -11.53 25.81
N THR A 175 -2.31 -11.26 26.23
CA THR A 175 -3.47 -12.09 25.88
C THR A 175 -3.64 -12.23 24.37
N HIS A 176 -3.39 -11.16 23.61
CA HIS A 176 -3.44 -11.20 22.16
C HIS A 176 -2.21 -11.86 21.54
N PHE A 177 -1.01 -11.62 22.08
CA PHE A 177 0.22 -12.20 21.57
C PHE A 177 0.28 -13.72 21.76
N ASP A 178 -0.27 -14.27 22.84
CA ASP A 178 -0.38 -15.72 23.05
C ASP A 178 -1.19 -16.39 21.91
N ILE A 179 -2.22 -15.73 21.40
CA ILE A 179 -3.00 -16.21 20.25
C ILE A 179 -2.17 -16.16 18.97
N VAL A 180 -1.40 -15.09 18.78
CA VAL A 180 -0.54 -14.87 17.60
C VAL A 180 0.61 -15.88 17.54
N GLU A 181 1.24 -16.21 18.67
CA GLU A 181 2.32 -17.20 18.73
C GLU A 181 1.87 -18.58 18.22
N ASN A 182 0.61 -18.93 18.49
CA ASN A 182 -0.02 -20.16 18.04
C ASN A 182 -0.61 -20.08 16.62
N GLY A 183 -0.49 -18.92 15.95
CA GLY A 183 -1.09 -18.61 14.65
C GLY A 183 -0.27 -19.01 13.43
N ALA A 184 -0.49 -18.30 12.32
CA ALA A 184 0.26 -18.50 11.08
C ALA A 184 1.71 -18.00 11.18
N SER A 185 2.58 -18.50 10.30
CA SER A 185 4.00 -18.10 10.28
C SER A 185 4.19 -16.60 10.05
N LEU A 186 3.39 -16.00 9.17
CA LEU A 186 3.38 -14.57 8.91
C LEU A 186 3.08 -13.75 10.17
N ASP A 187 2.12 -14.15 10.99
CA ASP A 187 1.74 -13.39 12.19
C ASP A 187 2.81 -13.51 13.29
N ARG A 188 3.46 -14.67 13.42
CA ARG A 188 4.65 -14.79 14.26
C ARG A 188 5.78 -13.88 13.80
N ALA A 189 6.02 -13.78 12.49
CA ALA A 189 7.06 -12.91 11.95
C ALA A 189 6.75 -11.42 12.20
N ARG A 190 5.47 -11.03 12.13
CA ARG A 190 4.99 -9.70 12.50
C ARG A 190 5.18 -9.40 13.98
N LEU A 191 4.85 -10.34 14.87
CA LEU A 191 5.08 -10.22 16.31
C LEU A 191 6.57 -10.06 16.62
N ASP A 192 7.40 -10.86 15.98
CA ASP A 192 8.83 -10.78 16.12
C ASP A 192 9.40 -9.43 15.59
N ALA A 193 8.87 -8.89 14.49
CA ALA A 193 9.20 -7.53 14.02
C ALA A 193 8.82 -6.45 15.03
N TRP A 194 7.65 -6.57 15.67
CA TRP A 194 7.22 -5.67 16.73
C TRP A 194 8.17 -5.71 17.93
N CYS A 195 8.51 -6.92 18.39
CA CYS A 195 9.49 -7.14 19.46
C CYS A 195 10.85 -6.53 19.12
N TYR A 196 11.32 -6.68 17.88
CA TYR A 196 12.57 -6.08 17.42
C TYR A 196 12.51 -4.54 17.49
N ILE A 197 11.49 -3.91 16.87
CA ILE A 197 11.32 -2.45 16.88
C ILE A 197 11.32 -1.91 18.30
N LYS A 198 10.61 -2.56 19.24
CA LYS A 198 10.64 -2.17 20.66
C LYS A 198 12.03 -2.33 21.28
N SER A 199 12.72 -3.43 21.00
CA SER A 199 14.01 -3.76 21.64
C SER A 199 15.14 -2.80 21.30
N VAL A 200 15.14 -2.27 20.07
CA VAL A 200 16.22 -1.40 19.57
C VAL A 200 15.97 0.08 19.82
N ASN A 201 14.77 0.44 20.29
CA ASN A 201 14.36 1.83 20.50
C ASN A 201 14.13 2.12 21.98
N LYS A 202 14.84 3.14 22.52
CA LYS A 202 14.58 3.62 23.89
C LYS A 202 13.16 4.17 24.07
N LYS A 203 12.65 4.82 23.03
CA LYS A 203 11.27 5.28 22.89
C LYS A 203 10.73 4.71 21.60
N VAL A 204 9.61 4.01 21.67
CA VAL A 204 9.00 3.42 20.48
C VAL A 204 8.66 4.53 19.46
N PRO A 205 9.04 4.37 18.17
CA PRO A 205 8.72 5.33 17.11
C PRO A 205 7.19 5.49 16.92
N ALA A 206 6.77 6.49 16.15
CA ALA A 206 5.34 6.69 15.88
C ALA A 206 4.74 5.53 15.08
N ILE A 207 3.62 4.97 15.52
CA ILE A 207 2.82 4.04 14.71
C ILE A 207 1.90 4.82 13.76
N ILE A 208 1.90 4.44 12.48
CA ILE A 208 1.10 5.10 11.42
C ILE A 208 0.39 4.06 10.55
N GLY A 209 -0.63 4.49 9.79
CA GLY A 209 -1.48 3.60 8.99
C GLY A 209 -1.50 3.83 7.48
N SER A 210 -0.70 4.74 6.93
CA SER A 210 -0.72 5.05 5.48
C SER A 210 0.64 5.54 4.94
N ASN A 211 0.88 5.30 3.64
CA ASN A 211 2.14 5.68 2.96
C ASN A 211 2.36 7.19 2.99
N ILE A 212 1.32 7.96 2.70
CA ILE A 212 1.41 9.43 2.69
C ILE A 212 1.83 9.99 4.06
N HIS A 213 1.43 9.36 5.16
CA HIS A 213 1.91 9.75 6.49
C HIS A 213 3.38 9.43 6.70
N ALA A 214 3.86 8.27 6.24
CA ALA A 214 5.28 7.91 6.28
C ALA A 214 6.12 8.93 5.50
N PHE A 215 5.70 9.25 4.28
CA PHE A 215 6.38 10.21 3.42
C PHE A 215 6.39 11.61 4.02
N LYS A 216 5.25 12.09 4.55
CA LYS A 216 5.17 13.40 5.19
C LYS A 216 6.10 13.50 6.41
N ILE A 217 6.04 12.53 7.33
CA ILE A 217 6.94 12.48 8.49
C ILE A 217 8.40 12.48 8.05
N GLY A 218 8.72 11.67 7.03
CA GLY A 218 10.09 11.56 6.56
C GLY A 218 10.61 12.83 5.89
N ILE A 219 9.81 13.46 5.03
CA ILE A 219 10.15 14.71 4.33
C ILE A 219 10.30 15.87 5.32
N ASP A 220 9.41 15.97 6.32
CA ASP A 220 9.45 17.00 7.36
C ASP A 220 10.66 16.81 8.30
N ALA A 221 11.10 15.57 8.52
CA ALA A 221 12.23 15.23 9.38
C ALA A 221 13.60 15.30 8.68
N ALA A 222 13.62 15.38 7.34
CA ALA A 222 14.84 15.50 6.56
C ALA A 222 15.41 16.92 6.70
N VAL A 223 16.58 17.03 7.35
CA VAL A 223 17.21 18.31 7.70
C VAL A 223 18.37 18.68 6.78
N VAL A 224 18.54 17.97 5.67
CA VAL A 224 19.54 18.29 4.63
C VAL A 224 18.82 18.67 3.34
N ASP A 225 19.36 19.64 2.62
CA ASP A 225 18.96 19.90 1.24
C ASP A 225 19.62 18.88 0.32
N GLY A 226 18.93 18.50 -0.77
CA GLY A 226 19.46 17.50 -1.68
C GLY A 226 18.40 16.78 -2.48
N LEU A 227 18.75 15.58 -2.96
CA LEU A 227 17.92 14.75 -3.81
C LEU A 227 16.69 14.20 -3.10
N VAL A 228 15.57 14.15 -3.82
CA VAL A 228 14.37 13.39 -3.45
C VAL A 228 14.23 12.25 -4.45
N LEU A 229 14.29 11.01 -3.95
CA LEU A 229 14.44 9.81 -4.77
C LEU A 229 13.34 8.79 -4.48
N GLU A 230 12.98 8.03 -5.50
CA GLU A 230 12.06 6.90 -5.45
C GLU A 230 12.67 5.73 -6.21
N PHE A 231 12.70 4.54 -5.61
CA PHE A 231 13.13 3.30 -6.26
C PHE A 231 11.97 2.30 -6.23
N GLY A 232 11.63 1.71 -7.38
CA GLY A 232 10.48 0.80 -7.51
C GLY A 232 9.17 1.50 -7.90
N VAL A 233 9.24 2.45 -8.84
CA VAL A 233 8.11 3.32 -9.23
C VAL A 233 6.86 2.53 -9.65
N ARG A 234 7.00 1.46 -10.44
CA ARG A 234 5.92 0.64 -11.02
C ARG A 234 4.76 1.44 -11.63
N PHE A 235 3.65 1.61 -10.89
CA PHE A 235 2.47 2.38 -11.34
C PHE A 235 2.56 3.88 -11.03
N GLY A 236 3.58 4.31 -10.30
CA GLY A 236 3.83 5.68 -9.88
C GLY A 236 2.96 6.17 -8.73
N THR A 237 2.41 5.26 -7.91
CA THR A 237 1.52 5.64 -6.79
C THR A 237 2.28 6.42 -5.72
N SER A 238 3.36 5.85 -5.18
CA SER A 238 4.20 6.46 -4.15
C SER A 238 4.92 7.72 -4.67
N ILE A 239 5.55 7.68 -5.85
CA ILE A 239 6.18 8.89 -6.44
C ILE A 239 5.22 10.07 -6.67
N ARG A 240 3.94 9.81 -7.00
CA ARG A 240 2.93 10.88 -7.12
C ARG A 240 2.61 11.51 -5.77
N GLN A 241 2.57 10.71 -4.71
CA GLN A 241 2.40 11.22 -3.34
C GLN A 241 3.63 12.04 -2.91
N ILE A 242 4.84 11.51 -3.09
CA ILE A 242 6.09 12.18 -2.72
C ILE A 242 6.23 13.51 -3.47
N SER A 243 5.99 13.52 -4.79
CA SER A 243 6.08 14.74 -5.61
C SER A 243 5.07 15.82 -5.26
N ALA A 244 3.95 15.48 -4.63
CA ALA A 244 2.97 16.45 -4.13
C ALA A 244 3.38 17.08 -2.78
N LEU A 245 4.35 16.47 -2.08
CA LEU A 245 4.84 16.94 -0.78
C LEU A 245 6.09 17.83 -0.89
N VAL A 246 6.64 18.04 -2.10
CA VAL A 246 7.88 18.78 -2.30
C VAL A 246 7.80 19.73 -3.51
N ASP A 247 8.44 20.89 -3.38
CA ASP A 247 8.52 21.91 -4.46
C ASP A 247 9.77 21.75 -5.36
N GLN A 248 10.38 20.57 -5.38
CA GLN A 248 11.60 20.26 -6.13
C GLN A 248 11.42 19.05 -7.05
N HIS A 249 12.46 18.76 -7.84
CA HIS A 249 12.47 17.55 -8.64
C HIS A 249 12.51 16.29 -7.78
N VAL A 250 11.70 15.30 -8.19
CA VAL A 250 11.71 13.94 -7.66
C VAL A 250 12.19 13.00 -8.75
N TYR A 251 13.21 12.20 -8.45
CA TYR A 251 13.80 11.28 -9.42
C TYR A 251 13.35 9.85 -9.12
N GLY A 252 12.67 9.23 -10.09
CA GLY A 252 12.16 7.87 -9.96
C GLY A 252 12.94 6.87 -10.80
N PHE A 253 13.24 5.70 -10.24
CA PHE A 253 14.00 4.64 -10.89
C PHE A 253 13.21 3.34 -10.90
N ASP A 254 13.08 2.73 -12.08
CA ASP A 254 12.44 1.43 -12.27
C ASP A 254 12.81 0.85 -13.64
N SER A 255 12.90 -0.47 -13.75
CA SER A 255 13.08 -1.13 -15.05
C SER A 255 11.79 -1.19 -15.86
N PHE A 256 10.64 -1.15 -15.20
CA PHE A 256 9.28 -1.44 -15.66
C PHE A 256 9.13 -2.86 -16.24
N GLN A 257 10.13 -3.70 -16.01
CA GLN A 257 10.21 -5.09 -16.49
C GLN A 257 9.88 -6.10 -15.39
N GLY A 258 9.71 -5.65 -14.15
CA GLY A 258 9.42 -6.48 -12.98
C GLY A 258 10.69 -6.89 -12.24
N LEU A 259 10.56 -7.83 -11.31
CA LEU A 259 11.67 -8.28 -10.47
C LEU A 259 12.82 -8.87 -11.31
N PRO A 260 14.09 -8.54 -11.00
CA PRO A 260 15.27 -9.08 -11.71
C PRO A 260 15.52 -10.57 -11.39
N GLU A 261 15.00 -11.05 -10.27
CA GLU A 261 15.11 -12.41 -9.75
C GLU A 261 13.81 -12.82 -9.05
N SER A 262 13.70 -14.09 -8.66
CA SER A 262 12.54 -14.55 -7.88
C SER A 262 12.63 -14.04 -6.44
N TRP A 263 11.48 -13.70 -5.87
CA TRP A 263 11.34 -13.24 -4.49
C TRP A 263 10.33 -14.12 -3.75
N HIS A 264 10.81 -15.03 -2.90
CA HIS A 264 9.97 -16.02 -2.23
C HIS A 264 9.10 -16.81 -3.21
N ASN A 265 7.78 -16.62 -3.18
CA ASN A 265 6.84 -17.28 -4.09
C ASN A 265 6.62 -16.50 -5.39
N GLU A 266 7.14 -15.29 -5.50
CA GLU A 266 7.02 -14.45 -6.69
C GLU A 266 8.12 -14.79 -7.71
N PRO A 267 7.76 -15.23 -8.92
CA PRO A 267 8.75 -15.52 -9.95
C PRO A 267 9.42 -14.25 -10.46
N LYS A 268 10.64 -14.42 -11.01
CA LYS A 268 11.30 -13.38 -11.80
C LYS A 268 10.35 -12.76 -12.83
N GLY A 269 10.32 -11.43 -12.92
CA GLY A 269 9.41 -10.68 -13.77
C GLY A 269 8.04 -10.40 -13.15
N SER A 270 7.75 -10.86 -11.93
CA SER A 270 6.61 -10.37 -11.14
C SER A 270 6.65 -8.85 -11.01
N TYR A 271 5.48 -8.25 -10.80
CA TYR A 271 5.28 -6.79 -10.69
C TYR A 271 5.61 -5.95 -11.94
N SER A 272 5.89 -6.59 -13.08
CA SER A 272 6.12 -5.94 -14.36
C SER A 272 4.91 -5.13 -14.86
N THR A 273 5.15 -3.92 -15.35
CA THR A 273 4.18 -3.16 -16.16
C THR A 273 4.34 -3.45 -17.66
N LYS A 274 5.16 -4.46 -18.02
CA LYS A 274 5.53 -4.81 -19.41
C LYS A 274 6.15 -3.62 -20.16
N GLY A 275 6.93 -2.80 -19.45
CA GLY A 275 7.59 -1.61 -19.99
C GLY A 275 6.67 -0.39 -20.12
N ILE A 276 5.43 -0.44 -19.64
CA ILE A 276 4.55 0.73 -19.62
C ILE A 276 5.00 1.67 -18.52
N ILE A 277 5.49 2.84 -18.91
CA ILE A 277 5.91 3.92 -18.01
C ILE A 277 4.66 4.71 -17.58
N PRO A 278 4.43 4.93 -16.28
CA PRO A 278 3.26 5.64 -15.80
C PRO A 278 3.33 7.14 -16.13
N SER A 279 2.16 7.76 -16.26
CA SER A 279 2.07 9.23 -16.29
C SER A 279 2.38 9.79 -14.90
N VAL A 280 3.22 10.82 -14.86
CA VAL A 280 3.70 11.45 -13.63
C VAL A 280 3.63 12.98 -13.73
N PRO A 281 3.55 13.70 -12.59
CA PRO A 281 3.61 15.15 -12.53
C PRO A 281 4.87 15.74 -13.17
N GLN A 282 4.81 17.01 -13.57
CA GLN A 282 5.88 17.69 -14.30
C GLN A 282 7.21 17.79 -13.51
N ASN A 283 7.14 17.84 -12.18
CA ASN A 283 8.34 17.87 -11.34
C ASN A 283 9.01 16.48 -11.18
N VAL A 284 8.41 15.41 -11.68
CA VAL A 284 8.98 14.06 -11.64
C VAL A 284 9.82 13.76 -12.87
N ILE A 285 11.01 13.21 -12.67
CA ILE A 285 11.90 12.74 -13.74
C ILE A 285 12.10 11.23 -13.55
N LEU A 286 11.63 10.45 -14.53
CA LEU A 286 11.76 8.99 -14.50
C LEU A 286 13.02 8.53 -15.25
N HIS A 287 13.74 7.59 -14.65
CA HIS A 287 14.91 6.92 -15.19
C HIS A 287 14.58 5.44 -15.45
N PRO A 288 14.01 5.11 -16.63
CA PRO A 288 13.71 3.73 -16.97
C PRO A 288 15.00 2.92 -17.21
N GLY A 289 15.12 1.77 -16.57
CA GLY A 289 16.24 0.84 -16.71
C GLY A 289 16.60 0.15 -15.40
N TRP A 290 17.50 -0.83 -15.48
CA TRP A 290 17.99 -1.49 -14.27
C TRP A 290 18.87 -0.54 -13.44
N PHE A 291 18.93 -0.75 -12.12
CA PHE A 291 19.68 0.13 -11.23
C PHE A 291 21.18 0.16 -11.57
N GLU A 292 21.76 -0.99 -11.93
CA GLU A 292 23.15 -1.11 -12.35
C GLU A 292 23.46 -0.32 -13.63
N GLU A 293 22.46 -0.05 -14.46
CA GLU A 293 22.58 0.71 -15.70
C GLU A 293 22.36 2.21 -15.48
N THR A 294 21.38 2.56 -14.64
CA THR A 294 20.90 3.94 -14.47
C THR A 294 21.66 4.71 -13.39
N LEU A 295 21.99 4.08 -12.26
CA LEU A 295 22.57 4.74 -11.10
C LEU A 295 24.01 5.23 -11.28
N PRO A 296 24.94 4.51 -11.94
CA PRO A 296 26.34 4.96 -12.05
C PRO A 296 26.48 6.33 -12.70
N GLY A 297 25.71 6.55 -13.78
CA GLY A 297 25.70 7.83 -14.49
C GLY A 297 24.98 8.93 -13.72
N PHE A 298 23.90 8.57 -13.01
CA PHE A 298 23.11 9.50 -12.22
C PHE A 298 23.91 10.07 -11.05
N VAL A 299 24.45 9.20 -10.19
CA VAL A 299 25.25 9.58 -9.01
C VAL A 299 26.44 10.46 -9.39
N LYS A 300 27.08 10.22 -10.55
CA LYS A 300 28.18 11.06 -11.04
C LYS A 300 27.74 12.47 -11.42
N ARG A 301 26.52 12.65 -11.93
CA ARG A 301 25.98 13.96 -12.35
C ARG A 301 25.33 14.72 -11.20
N HIS A 302 24.92 14.02 -10.16
CA HIS A 302 24.23 14.54 -9.00
C HIS A 302 25.04 14.25 -7.73
N PRO A 303 26.13 15.01 -7.45
CA PRO A 303 26.99 14.78 -6.29
C PRO A 303 26.40 15.32 -4.97
N GLU A 304 25.29 16.06 -5.02
CA GLU A 304 24.60 16.60 -3.85
C GLU A 304 24.12 15.49 -2.89
N PRO A 305 23.90 15.78 -1.60
CA PRO A 305 23.37 14.82 -0.65
C PRO A 305 22.00 14.24 -1.06
N VAL A 306 21.66 13.08 -0.49
CA VAL A 306 20.28 12.60 -0.48
C VAL A 306 19.54 13.29 0.66
N ARG A 307 18.49 14.04 0.33
CA ARG A 307 17.57 14.59 1.33
C ARG A 307 16.61 13.52 1.83
N PHE A 308 15.90 12.91 0.88
CA PHE A 308 14.89 11.91 1.14
C PHE A 308 14.96 10.83 0.06
N MET A 309 14.82 9.57 0.44
CA MET A 309 14.60 8.49 -0.52
C MET A 309 13.56 7.50 0.00
N ASN A 310 12.68 7.05 -0.87
CA ASN A 310 11.83 5.89 -0.63
C ASN A 310 12.34 4.71 -1.46
N ILE A 311 12.60 3.60 -0.78
CA ILE A 311 13.09 2.35 -1.31
C ILE A 311 11.91 1.37 -1.27
N ASP A 312 11.34 1.10 -2.44
CA ASP A 312 10.23 0.16 -2.66
C ASP A 312 10.72 -0.92 -3.64
N CYS A 313 11.82 -1.60 -3.27
CA CYS A 313 12.53 -2.50 -4.19
C CYS A 313 12.11 -3.96 -4.04
N ASP A 314 11.33 -4.27 -3.00
CA ASP A 314 10.91 -5.59 -2.51
C ASP A 314 12.06 -6.50 -2.04
N ILE A 315 13.20 -6.48 -2.73
CA ILE A 315 14.24 -7.51 -2.64
C ILE A 315 15.58 -6.99 -2.12
N TYR A 316 16.28 -7.86 -1.37
CA TYR A 316 17.61 -7.60 -0.82
C TYR A 316 18.62 -7.04 -1.83
N SER A 317 18.75 -7.67 -3.00
CA SER A 317 19.79 -7.34 -3.99
C SER A 317 19.64 -5.92 -4.54
N SER A 318 18.41 -5.54 -4.87
CA SER A 318 18.07 -4.21 -5.39
C SER A 318 18.28 -3.12 -4.34
N THR A 319 17.79 -3.34 -3.12
CA THR A 319 17.99 -2.40 -2.00
C THR A 319 19.48 -2.21 -1.70
N LYS A 320 20.25 -3.30 -1.70
CA LYS A 320 21.71 -3.23 -1.55
C LYS A 320 22.36 -2.40 -2.66
N THR A 321 22.01 -2.64 -3.92
CA THR A 321 22.55 -1.86 -5.06
C THR A 321 22.30 -0.37 -4.86
N VAL A 322 21.07 0.03 -4.50
CA VAL A 322 20.71 1.44 -4.24
C VAL A 322 21.58 2.04 -3.12
N LEU A 323 21.64 1.38 -1.97
CA LEU A 323 22.40 1.88 -0.81
C LEU A 323 23.91 1.98 -1.11
N GLU A 324 24.47 1.05 -1.88
CA GLU A 324 25.89 1.10 -2.26
C GLU A 324 26.23 2.25 -3.21
N PHE A 325 25.38 2.53 -4.20
CA PHE A 325 25.60 3.64 -5.13
C PHE A 325 25.47 5.01 -4.45
N PHE A 326 24.50 5.17 -3.55
CA PHE A 326 24.26 6.43 -2.84
C PHE A 326 25.06 6.55 -1.53
N ALA A 327 25.94 5.60 -1.21
CA ALA A 327 26.58 5.53 0.10
C ALA A 327 27.33 6.82 0.51
N LYS A 328 27.88 7.56 -0.45
CA LYS A 328 28.58 8.84 -0.22
C LYS A 328 27.65 10.05 -0.06
N GLN A 329 26.41 9.93 -0.53
CA GLN A 329 25.41 10.99 -0.51
C GLN A 329 24.43 10.83 0.66
N ILE A 330 24.36 9.63 1.25
CA ILE A 330 23.65 9.37 2.50
C ILE A 330 24.51 9.88 3.65
N ILE A 331 24.04 10.95 4.28
CA ILE A 331 24.76 11.70 5.33
C ILE A 331 23.84 11.95 6.54
N PRO A 332 24.35 12.40 7.70
CA PRO A 332 23.49 12.82 8.80
C PRO A 332 22.42 13.82 8.36
N GLY A 333 21.17 13.53 8.71
CA GLY A 333 19.97 14.26 8.31
C GLY A 333 19.25 13.71 7.07
N THR A 334 19.86 12.79 6.31
CA THR A 334 19.17 12.02 5.26
C THR A 334 18.06 11.16 5.88
N VAL A 335 16.89 11.14 5.24
CA VAL A 335 15.79 10.24 5.60
C VAL A 335 15.57 9.18 4.53
N ILE A 336 15.36 7.93 4.99
CA ILE A 336 15.10 6.78 4.14
C ILE A 336 13.78 6.14 4.60
N VAL A 337 12.86 5.97 3.66
CA VAL A 337 11.66 5.15 3.82
C VAL A 337 11.95 3.81 3.14
N PHE A 338 11.68 2.73 3.84
CA PHE A 338 11.73 1.37 3.29
C PHE A 338 10.32 0.82 3.22
N ASP A 339 9.93 0.28 2.06
CA ASP A 339 8.72 -0.51 1.89
C ASP A 339 9.03 -1.99 2.14
N GLU A 340 8.08 -2.75 2.68
CA GLU A 340 8.31 -4.18 2.98
C GLU A 340 9.44 -4.48 4.01
N TYR A 341 9.93 -3.47 4.76
CA TYR A 341 11.01 -3.59 5.77
C TYR A 341 10.61 -4.45 6.97
N ILE A 342 9.33 -4.44 7.34
CA ILE A 342 8.73 -5.28 8.38
C ILE A 342 7.45 -5.94 7.85
N GLY A 343 6.87 -6.86 8.62
CA GLY A 343 5.50 -7.30 8.39
C GLY A 343 5.31 -8.43 7.37
N ASN A 344 6.40 -8.89 6.74
CA ASN A 344 6.48 -10.11 5.94
C ASN A 344 7.08 -11.28 6.73
N GLU A 345 6.87 -12.50 6.25
CA GLU A 345 7.43 -13.71 6.88
C GLU A 345 8.97 -13.71 6.88
N TYR A 346 9.58 -13.17 5.82
CA TYR A 346 11.03 -13.12 5.62
C TYR A 346 11.61 -11.71 5.79
N TRP A 347 10.94 -10.84 6.55
CA TRP A 347 11.31 -9.42 6.66
C TRP A 347 12.78 -9.18 7.03
N ARG A 348 13.43 -10.13 7.73
CA ARG A 348 14.85 -10.07 8.09
C ARG A 348 15.83 -10.36 6.96
N GLU A 349 15.38 -10.89 5.84
CA GLU A 349 16.26 -11.34 4.75
C GLU A 349 16.28 -10.39 3.56
N ASP A 350 15.33 -9.46 3.49
CA ASP A 350 15.13 -8.55 2.37
C ASP A 350 15.72 -7.15 2.64
N GLU A 351 14.90 -6.10 2.58
CA GLU A 351 15.36 -4.70 2.74
C GLU A 351 16.01 -4.45 4.10
N PHE A 352 15.48 -5.05 5.16
CA PHE A 352 16.08 -4.99 6.50
C PHE A 352 17.54 -5.40 6.48
N LYS A 353 17.84 -6.56 5.89
CA LYS A 353 19.20 -7.11 5.83
C LYS A 353 20.13 -6.20 5.06
N ALA A 354 19.70 -5.76 3.88
CA ALA A 354 20.47 -4.86 3.04
C ALA A 354 20.83 -3.57 3.79
N PHE A 355 19.87 -2.99 4.52
CA PHE A 355 20.11 -1.80 5.32
C PHE A 355 21.04 -2.06 6.51
N GLN A 356 20.84 -3.13 7.29
CA GLN A 356 21.73 -3.45 8.42
C GLN A 356 23.17 -3.72 7.97
N GLU A 357 23.36 -4.40 6.83
CA GLU A 357 24.69 -4.59 6.23
C GLU A 357 25.33 -3.26 5.79
N ALA A 358 24.55 -2.36 5.18
CA ALA A 358 25.02 -1.03 4.79
C ALA A 358 25.40 -0.17 6.01
N VAL A 359 24.59 -0.20 7.06
CA VAL A 359 24.88 0.43 8.36
C VAL A 359 26.22 -0.04 8.92
N LEU A 360 26.45 -1.36 8.94
CA LEU A 360 27.72 -1.92 9.43
C LEU A 360 28.91 -1.54 8.53
N LYS A 361 28.72 -1.57 7.21
CA LYS A 361 29.77 -1.29 6.21
C LYS A 361 30.21 0.17 6.20
N TYR A 362 29.25 1.09 6.29
CA TYR A 362 29.50 2.54 6.18
C TYR A 362 29.53 3.26 7.53
N GLY A 363 29.27 2.55 8.63
CA GLY A 363 29.30 3.12 9.97
C GLY A 363 28.15 4.07 10.26
N TRP A 364 27.04 3.97 9.52
CA TRP A 364 25.90 4.86 9.73
C TRP A 364 25.28 4.67 11.10
N LYS A 365 24.93 5.79 11.75
CA LYS A 365 24.01 5.82 12.87
C LYS A 365 22.66 6.26 12.36
N TYR A 366 21.60 5.73 12.95
CA TYR A 366 20.25 6.08 12.57
C TYR A 366 19.28 5.99 13.73
N GLU A 367 18.15 6.64 13.58
CA GLU A 367 16.99 6.51 14.46
C GLU A 367 15.75 6.15 13.64
N TYR A 368 14.80 5.45 14.26
CA TYR A 368 13.50 5.18 13.68
C TYR A 368 12.56 6.36 13.98
N LEU A 369 11.90 6.89 12.94
CA LEU A 369 10.94 7.99 13.07
C LEU A 369 9.50 7.46 13.22
N CYS A 370 9.10 6.56 12.35
CA CYS A 370 7.80 5.90 12.38
C CYS A 370 7.83 4.53 11.71
N PHE A 371 6.80 3.74 11.94
CA PHE A 371 6.60 2.42 11.33
C PHE A 371 5.11 2.15 11.07
N SER A 372 4.84 1.22 10.17
CA SER A 372 3.49 0.72 9.90
C SER A 372 3.50 -0.77 9.66
N PHE A 373 2.64 -1.51 10.36
CA PHE A 373 2.30 -2.88 9.97
C PHE A 373 1.23 -2.95 8.88
N MET A 374 0.58 -1.82 8.57
CA MET A 374 -0.45 -1.72 7.54
C MET A 374 0.16 -1.58 6.16
N THR A 375 1.17 -0.71 6.07
CA THR A 375 1.91 -0.45 4.84
C THR A 375 3.26 -1.12 4.83
N LYS A 376 3.63 -1.83 5.91
CA LYS A 376 4.92 -2.51 6.09
C LYS A 376 6.14 -1.59 6.08
N GLN A 377 5.91 -0.28 6.08
CA GLN A 377 6.94 0.72 5.96
C GLN A 377 7.63 1.01 7.29
N VAL A 378 8.91 1.35 7.18
CA VAL A 378 9.70 1.95 8.25
C VAL A 378 10.41 3.18 7.73
N VAL A 379 10.41 4.25 8.54
CA VAL A 379 11.11 5.49 8.22
C VAL A 379 12.28 5.66 9.19
N VAL A 380 13.48 5.84 8.65
CA VAL A 380 14.70 6.07 9.42
C VAL A 380 15.35 7.38 9.03
N ARG A 381 16.02 8.02 9.99
CA ARG A 381 16.89 9.18 9.75
C ARG A 381 18.32 8.83 10.12
N ILE A 382 19.26 9.16 9.25
CA ILE A 382 20.69 9.05 9.54
C ILE A 382 21.08 10.17 10.51
N ILE A 383 21.85 9.85 11.54
CA ILE A 383 22.24 10.81 12.59
C ILE A 383 23.77 10.88 12.72
N GLU A 384 24.27 11.94 13.33
CA GLU A 384 25.68 12.09 13.66
C GLU A 384 26.09 11.12 14.79
N ASP A 385 27.38 10.81 14.88
CA ASP A 385 27.94 10.13 16.04
C ASP A 385 27.81 11.06 17.26
N SER A 386 26.95 10.66 18.21
CA SER A 386 26.65 11.40 19.44
C SER A 386 27.80 11.45 20.42
#